data_AF-A0A5B1RAG8-F1
#
_entry.id   AF-A0A5B1RAG8-F1
#
_cell.length_a   1.000
_cell.length_b   1.000
_cell.length_c   1.000
_cell.angle_alpha   90.00
_cell.angle_beta   90.00
_cell.angle_gamma   90.00
#
_symmetry.space_group_name_H-M   'P 1'
#
loop_
_entity.id
_entity.type
_entity.pdbx_description
1 polymer ?
#
loop_
_entity_poly.entity_id
_entity_poly.type
_entity_poly.pdbx_seq_one_letter_code
_entity_poly.pdbx_strand_id
1 'polypeptide(L)'
;MQHTTPASSHSLTARAPAKLNLFLHVTGRRADGYHFLQTAFEILTYHDDLVFSLRHDDRITLSCLRSCDASLIDDAAMAALDSPDNLVLKAARLLRSHYTLSQGADIVLHKRIPIGGGLGGGSADAAATLIALNRLWGVSAPTRDLHPLAKALGADVPVQLEARPSWGVGIGSDLSPLDLPSHWFLIIFPSTVVTTGAVFQDPRLKRDTVPITVEQYLAGMETRNDLEPVVAALANNRLRRWHRGHQGEHISVDGQTVLRFAADIFTQGLILLARSIIQPAPIPFHTPLPPYARSYRPPRGPSPGTSTRSRRSSNGRSRRSCAQDIRFAETRLSDLINLPK
;
A
#
# COMPACT_ATOMS: atom_id res chain seq x y z
N MET A 1 55.32 -5.59 10.28
CA MET A 1 54.14 -4.90 9.74
C MET A 1 52.95 -5.84 9.93
N GLN A 2 52.11 -5.57 10.93
CA GLN A 2 50.90 -6.36 11.16
C GLN A 2 49.87 -5.94 10.11
N HIS A 3 49.59 -6.85 9.16
CA HIS A 3 48.45 -6.70 8.28
C HIS A 3 47.19 -6.89 9.13
N THR A 4 46.56 -5.78 9.53
CA THR A 4 45.19 -5.79 10.02
C THR A 4 44.28 -6.18 8.87
N THR A 5 43.78 -7.41 8.92
CA THR A 5 42.64 -7.86 8.10
C THR A 5 41.48 -6.88 8.33
N PRO A 6 40.74 -6.41 7.30
CA PRO A 6 39.57 -5.58 7.53
C PRO A 6 38.60 -6.37 8.39
N ALA A 7 38.19 -5.82 9.53
CA ALA A 7 37.10 -6.38 10.32
C ALA A 7 35.90 -6.60 9.39
N SER A 8 35.37 -7.81 9.35
CA SER A 8 34.15 -8.11 8.60
C SER A 8 33.07 -7.12 9.04
N SER A 9 32.68 -6.20 8.16
CA SER A 9 31.63 -5.23 8.43
C SER A 9 30.36 -6.03 8.72
N HIS A 10 29.93 -6.06 9.98
CA HIS A 10 28.66 -6.68 10.35
C HIS A 10 27.56 -5.80 9.79
N SER A 11 27.07 -6.17 8.61
CA SER A 11 25.98 -5.49 7.93
C SER A 11 24.75 -6.39 7.86
N LEU A 12 23.58 -5.78 7.97
CA LEU A 12 22.29 -6.44 7.88
C LEU A 12 21.42 -5.67 6.90
N THR A 13 20.72 -6.40 6.03
CA THR A 13 19.71 -5.82 5.14
C THR A 13 18.33 -6.22 5.61
N ALA A 14 17.40 -5.26 5.65
CA ALA A 14 16.00 -5.48 5.97
C ALA A 14 15.09 -4.90 4.90
N ARG A 15 13.98 -5.57 4.64
CA ARG A 15 12.91 -5.07 3.77
C ARG A 15 11.83 -4.42 4.64
N ALA A 16 11.30 -3.29 4.17
CA ALA A 16 10.24 -2.53 4.82
C ALA A 16 9.00 -2.50 3.91
N PRO A 17 8.11 -3.50 4.03
CA PRO A 17 6.97 -3.65 3.11
C PRO A 17 5.89 -2.57 3.30
N ALA A 18 5.25 -2.20 2.21
CA ALA A 18 4.04 -1.38 2.25
C ALA A 18 2.88 -2.18 2.84
N LYS A 19 1.87 -1.46 3.35
CA LYS A 19 0.59 -2.01 3.79
C LYS A 19 -0.57 -1.40 3.03
N LEU A 20 -1.70 -2.08 3.03
CA LEU A 20 -3.00 -1.54 2.63
C LEU A 20 -4.01 -1.70 3.76
N ASN A 21 -4.92 -0.74 3.86
CA ASN A 21 -6.18 -0.92 4.55
C ASN A 21 -7.20 -1.45 3.52
N LEU A 22 -7.58 -2.72 3.63
CA LEU A 22 -8.57 -3.32 2.73
C LEU A 22 -9.94 -2.66 2.88
N PHE A 23 -10.23 -2.22 4.11
CA PHE A 23 -11.28 -1.28 4.49
C PHE A 23 -10.78 -0.45 5.68
N LEU A 24 -11.46 0.65 6.01
CA LEU A 24 -11.18 1.44 7.20
C LEU A 24 -12.47 2.07 7.71
N HIS A 25 -12.94 1.63 8.87
CA HIS A 25 -14.08 2.20 9.55
C HIS A 25 -13.62 3.10 10.69
N VAL A 26 -14.23 4.28 10.79
CA VAL A 26 -14.08 5.17 11.95
C VAL A 26 -15.27 4.94 12.86
N THR A 27 -15.02 4.26 13.97
CA THR A 27 -16.06 3.72 14.86
C THR A 27 -16.39 4.66 16.03
N GLY A 28 -15.58 5.69 16.23
CA GLY A 28 -15.78 6.66 17.30
C GLY A 28 -14.69 7.73 17.35
N ARG A 29 -14.85 8.69 18.26
CA ARG A 29 -13.83 9.68 18.62
C ARG A 29 -13.53 9.60 20.12
N ARG A 30 -12.25 9.58 20.47
CA ARG A 30 -11.74 9.61 21.84
C ARG A 30 -11.79 11.03 22.41
N ALA A 31 -11.75 11.11 23.73
CA ALA A 31 -11.71 12.38 24.45
C ALA A 31 -10.44 13.21 24.15
N ASP A 32 -9.32 12.55 23.83
CA ASP A 32 -8.05 13.18 23.45
C ASP A 32 -8.00 13.63 21.97
N GLY A 33 -9.09 13.48 21.23
CA GLY A 33 -9.21 13.92 19.85
C GLY A 33 -8.84 12.88 18.80
N TYR A 34 -8.25 11.73 19.17
CA TYR A 34 -8.00 10.61 18.28
C TYR A 34 -9.29 9.88 17.90
N HIS A 35 -9.21 8.99 16.91
CA HIS A 35 -10.35 8.21 16.43
C HIS A 35 -10.19 6.74 16.75
N PHE A 36 -11.31 6.10 17.09
CA PHE A 36 -11.37 4.64 17.11
C PHE A 36 -11.54 4.15 15.68
N LEU A 37 -10.73 3.15 15.32
CA LEU A 37 -10.64 2.59 13.99
C LEU A 37 -10.93 1.09 14.03
N GLN A 38 -11.40 0.58 12.90
CA GLN A 38 -11.44 -0.84 12.58
C GLN A 38 -10.99 -1.02 11.14
N THR A 39 -10.09 -1.98 10.89
CA THR A 39 -9.49 -2.18 9.56
C THR A 39 -8.99 -3.62 9.41
N ALA A 40 -8.96 -4.11 8.18
CA ALA A 40 -8.17 -5.27 7.80
C ALA A 40 -6.92 -4.76 7.06
N PHE A 41 -5.75 -5.06 7.60
CA PHE A 41 -4.47 -4.76 6.98
C PHE A 41 -4.01 -5.91 6.10
N GLU A 42 -3.48 -5.57 4.94
CA GLU A 42 -2.76 -6.47 4.04
C GLU A 42 -1.33 -5.96 3.88
N ILE A 43 -0.36 -6.87 3.82
CA ILE A 43 1.06 -6.53 3.66
C ILE A 43 1.47 -6.82 2.22
N LEU A 44 2.08 -5.84 1.59
CA LEU A 44 2.51 -5.93 0.20
C LEU A 44 3.95 -6.39 0.11
N THR A 45 4.29 -6.98 -1.03
CA THR A 45 5.68 -7.24 -1.42
C THR A 45 6.39 -6.01 -1.98
N TYR A 46 5.66 -4.93 -2.27
CA TYR A 46 6.28 -3.66 -2.61
C TYR A 46 6.89 -3.06 -1.35
N HIS A 47 8.20 -2.85 -1.33
CA HIS A 47 8.94 -2.50 -0.12
C HIS A 47 10.08 -1.50 -0.39
N ASP A 48 10.46 -0.80 0.68
CA ASP A 48 11.76 -0.15 0.79
C ASP A 48 12.82 -1.17 1.21
N ASP A 49 14.09 -0.85 0.99
CA ASP A 49 15.23 -1.63 1.51
C ASP A 49 16.06 -0.75 2.46
N LEU A 50 16.49 -1.34 3.58
CA LEU A 50 17.37 -0.69 4.54
C LEU A 50 18.62 -1.55 4.74
N VAL A 51 19.78 -0.90 4.71
CA VAL A 51 21.07 -1.52 5.02
C VAL A 51 21.61 -0.88 6.28
N PHE A 52 22.00 -1.72 7.24
CA PHE A 52 22.51 -1.32 8.54
C PHE A 52 23.94 -1.83 8.66
N SER A 53 24.87 -0.96 9.06
CA SER A 53 26.24 -1.35 9.40
C SER A 53 26.53 -0.97 10.85
N LEU A 54 27.07 -1.93 11.62
CA LEU A 54 27.40 -1.70 13.02
C LEU A 54 28.51 -0.65 13.14
N ARG A 55 28.34 0.28 14.08
CA ARG A 55 29.42 1.19 14.51
C ARG A 55 29.81 0.91 15.95
N HIS A 56 31.07 1.17 16.26
CA HIS A 56 31.62 1.04 17.61
C HIS A 56 31.65 2.36 18.39
N ASP A 57 31.26 3.47 17.77
CA ASP A 57 30.94 4.73 18.47
C ASP A 57 29.42 4.83 18.71
N ASP A 58 28.96 5.91 19.33
CA ASP A 58 27.55 6.14 19.69
C ASP A 58 26.74 6.83 18.57
N ARG A 59 27.30 6.97 17.37
CA ARG A 59 26.68 7.74 16.29
C ARG A 59 25.66 6.90 15.55
N ILE A 60 24.49 7.49 15.29
CA ILE A 60 23.49 6.92 14.39
C ILE A 60 23.39 7.86 13.20
N THR A 61 23.72 7.36 12.01
CA THR A 61 23.64 8.12 10.75
C THR A 61 22.57 7.51 9.86
N LEU A 62 21.96 8.35 9.02
CA LEU A 62 20.98 7.94 8.02
C LEU A 62 21.31 8.62 6.70
N SER A 63 21.37 7.83 5.63
CA SER A 63 21.43 8.30 4.24
C SER A 63 20.20 7.78 3.49
N CYS A 64 19.46 8.67 2.85
CA CYS A 64 18.25 8.32 2.11
C CYS A 64 18.51 8.42 0.60
N LEU A 65 18.27 7.33 -0.13
CA LEU A 65 18.48 7.23 -1.57
C LEU A 65 17.15 6.94 -2.27
N ARG A 66 16.80 7.77 -3.27
CA ARG A 66 15.65 7.51 -4.13
C ARG A 66 15.92 6.26 -4.97
N SER A 67 15.04 5.26 -4.87
CA SER A 67 15.11 4.00 -5.62
C SER A 67 13.84 3.73 -6.41
N CYS A 68 13.10 4.79 -6.74
CA CYS A 68 11.91 4.81 -7.60
C CYS A 68 11.96 5.99 -8.58
N ASP A 69 10.96 6.07 -9.45
CA ASP A 69 10.79 7.20 -10.37
C ASP A 69 10.58 8.52 -9.60
N ALA A 70 11.12 9.62 -10.12
CA ALA A 70 11.01 10.95 -9.50
C ALA A 70 9.57 11.50 -9.51
N SER A 71 8.68 10.95 -10.35
CA SER A 71 7.24 11.25 -10.32
C SER A 71 6.52 10.70 -9.09
N LEU A 72 7.09 9.68 -8.44
CA LEU A 72 6.54 9.06 -7.23
C LEU A 72 7.06 9.71 -5.95
N ILE A 73 8.33 10.13 -5.95
CA ILE A 73 8.96 10.84 -4.85
C ILE A 73 9.78 11.99 -5.43
N ASP A 74 9.29 13.22 -5.30
CA ASP A 74 10.01 14.41 -5.78
C ASP A 74 11.19 14.77 -4.85
N ASP A 75 11.97 15.79 -5.24
CA ASP A 75 13.17 16.20 -4.48
C ASP A 75 12.82 16.81 -3.12
N ALA A 76 11.67 17.47 -3.01
CA ALA A 76 11.20 18.03 -1.74
C ALA A 76 10.82 16.92 -0.75
N ALA A 77 10.15 15.87 -1.23
CA ALA A 77 9.82 14.68 -0.47
C ALA A 77 11.09 13.93 -0.02
N MET A 78 12.08 13.79 -0.90
CA MET A 78 13.39 13.21 -0.51
C MET A 78 14.10 14.05 0.56
N ALA A 79 14.16 15.37 0.39
CA ALA A 79 14.80 16.27 1.37
C ALA A 79 14.11 16.23 2.74
N ALA A 80 12.80 15.98 2.80
CA ALA A 80 12.06 15.83 4.06
C ALA A 80 12.53 14.62 4.88
N LEU A 81 13.17 13.61 4.26
CA LEU A 81 13.71 12.45 4.96
C LEU A 81 14.99 12.75 5.74
N ASP A 82 15.70 13.84 5.44
CA ASP A 82 16.90 14.26 6.18
C ASP A 82 16.56 14.91 7.53
N SER A 83 15.27 15.04 7.84
CA SER A 83 14.80 15.58 9.11
C SER A 83 15.23 14.70 10.30
N PRO A 84 15.61 15.30 11.45
CA PRO A 84 15.82 14.55 12.69
C PRO A 84 14.55 13.82 13.16
N ASP A 85 13.38 14.21 12.64
CA ASP A 85 12.09 13.58 12.89
C ASP A 85 11.83 12.31 12.09
N ASN A 86 12.76 11.89 11.22
CA ASN A 86 12.65 10.66 10.45
C ASN A 86 12.44 9.46 11.39
N LEU A 87 11.42 8.66 11.09
CA LEU A 87 11.00 7.52 11.90
C LEU A 87 12.10 6.44 12.03
N VAL A 88 13.00 6.29 11.06
CA VAL A 88 14.18 5.42 11.16
C VAL A 88 15.10 5.88 12.29
N LEU A 89 15.46 7.17 12.31
CA LEU A 89 16.32 7.74 13.36
C LEU A 89 15.64 7.68 14.73
N LYS A 90 14.33 7.95 14.79
CA LYS A 90 13.54 7.83 16.03
C LYS A 90 13.51 6.39 16.53
N ALA A 91 13.27 5.40 15.66
CA ALA A 91 13.26 3.99 16.01
C ALA A 91 14.62 3.53 16.56
N ALA A 92 15.71 3.86 15.87
CA ALA A 92 17.06 3.51 16.29
C ALA A 92 17.40 4.09 17.68
N ARG A 93 17.14 5.40 17.89
CA ARG A 93 17.39 6.07 19.18
C ARG A 93 16.50 5.53 20.30
N LEU A 94 15.23 5.26 20.00
CA LEU A 94 14.27 4.73 20.96
C LEU A 94 14.69 3.34 21.44
N LEU A 95 15.02 2.43 20.51
CA LEU A 95 15.52 1.10 20.84
C LEU A 95 16.81 1.17 21.66
N ARG A 96 17.77 2.01 21.23
CA ARG A 96 19.05 2.22 21.92
C ARG A 96 18.83 2.66 23.37
N SER A 97 17.96 3.64 23.56
CA SER A 97 17.67 4.19 24.89
C SER A 97 16.93 3.17 25.77
N HIS A 98 15.97 2.43 25.20
CA HIS A 98 15.20 1.43 25.94
C HIS A 98 16.06 0.30 26.50
N TYR A 99 17.04 -0.16 25.72
CA TYR A 99 17.96 -1.25 26.13
C TYR A 99 19.31 -0.74 26.65
N THR A 100 19.47 0.57 26.90
CA THR A 100 20.70 1.19 27.43
C THR A 100 21.97 0.79 26.65
N LEU A 101 21.90 0.87 25.33
CA LEU A 101 22.97 0.47 24.42
C LEU A 101 23.89 1.66 24.10
N SER A 102 25.16 1.39 23.83
CA SER A 102 26.16 2.41 23.47
C SER A 102 26.59 2.34 22.01
N GLN A 103 26.24 1.27 21.29
CA GLN A 103 26.60 1.08 19.90
C GLN A 103 25.83 2.03 18.96
N GLY A 104 26.48 2.37 17.86
CA GLY A 104 25.94 3.18 16.78
C GLY A 104 25.57 2.32 15.57
N ALA A 105 25.08 2.99 14.53
CA ALA A 105 24.78 2.36 13.25
C ALA A 105 24.87 3.37 12.11
N ASP A 106 25.43 2.95 10.98
CA ASP A 106 25.21 3.63 9.71
C ASP A 106 24.02 2.97 9.01
N ILE A 107 23.03 3.78 8.63
CA ILE A 107 21.77 3.31 8.03
C ILE A 107 21.64 3.91 6.63
N VAL A 108 21.39 3.07 5.64
CA VAL A 108 21.07 3.50 4.27
C VAL A 108 19.65 3.04 3.95
N LEU A 109 18.77 4.00 3.64
CA LEU A 109 17.39 3.76 3.24
C LEU A 109 17.24 3.95 1.73
N HIS A 110 16.93 2.88 1.03
CA HIS A 110 16.55 2.89 -0.39
C HIS A 110 15.03 3.07 -0.48
N LYS A 111 14.60 4.32 -0.65
CA LYS A 111 13.20 4.70 -0.63
C LYS A 111 12.54 4.51 -2.00
N ARG A 112 11.49 3.69 -2.02
CA ARG A 112 10.59 3.40 -3.14
C ARG A 112 9.15 3.79 -2.81
N ILE A 113 8.67 3.51 -1.60
CA ILE A 113 7.30 3.76 -1.18
C ILE A 113 7.04 5.27 -1.08
N PRO A 114 6.04 5.83 -1.79
CA PRO A 114 5.77 7.26 -1.73
C PRO A 114 5.42 7.76 -0.33
N ILE A 115 5.96 8.93 0.01
CA ILE A 115 5.74 9.58 1.31
C ILE A 115 4.31 10.11 1.38
N GLY A 116 3.60 9.77 2.45
CA GLY A 116 2.21 10.23 2.66
C GLY A 116 1.15 9.54 1.78
N GLY A 117 1.53 8.54 0.97
CA GLY A 117 0.62 7.81 0.07
C GLY A 117 -0.26 6.75 0.74
N GLY A 118 -0.42 6.76 2.07
CA GLY A 118 -1.24 5.78 2.80
C GLY A 118 -0.72 4.35 2.82
N LEU A 119 0.45 4.09 2.24
CA LEU A 119 1.07 2.77 2.18
C LEU A 119 1.89 2.40 3.43
N GLY A 120 1.89 3.27 4.44
CA GLY A 120 2.61 3.02 5.69
C GLY A 120 4.14 2.95 5.55
N GLY A 121 4.74 3.50 4.48
CA GLY A 121 6.18 3.36 4.20
C GLY A 121 7.09 3.81 5.35
N GLY A 122 6.86 5.01 5.91
CA GLY A 122 7.66 5.47 7.06
C GLY A 122 7.49 4.62 8.32
N SER A 123 6.30 4.01 8.51
CA SER A 123 6.07 3.07 9.61
C SER A 123 6.76 1.73 9.36
N ALA A 124 6.82 1.28 8.10
CA ALA A 124 7.56 0.11 7.68
C ALA A 124 9.07 0.28 7.93
N ASP A 125 9.61 1.45 7.56
CA ASP A 125 11.03 1.76 7.77
C ASP A 125 11.40 1.73 9.26
N ALA A 126 10.54 2.29 10.13
CA ALA A 126 10.71 2.22 11.58
C ALA A 126 10.66 0.79 12.12
N ALA A 127 9.67 -0.01 11.72
CA ALA A 127 9.55 -1.40 12.15
C ALA A 127 10.76 -2.24 11.72
N ALA A 128 11.18 -2.11 10.46
CA ALA A 128 12.38 -2.76 9.93
C ALA A 128 13.63 -2.34 10.71
N THR A 129 13.73 -1.06 11.08
CA THR A 129 14.83 -0.54 11.92
C THR A 129 14.84 -1.16 13.31
N LEU A 130 13.69 -1.26 13.98
CA LEU A 130 13.59 -1.93 15.29
C LEU A 130 14.06 -3.39 15.19
N ILE A 131 13.58 -4.14 14.20
CA ILE A 131 13.94 -5.56 14.00
C ILE A 131 15.43 -5.70 13.71
N ALA A 132 15.94 -4.92 12.75
CA ALA A 132 17.33 -4.98 12.29
C ALA A 132 18.31 -4.66 13.41
N LEU A 133 18.10 -3.55 14.13
CA LEU A 133 19.01 -3.10 15.18
C LEU A 133 18.87 -3.94 16.46
N ASN A 134 17.69 -4.50 16.75
CA ASN A 134 17.52 -5.48 17.83
C ASN A 134 18.43 -6.70 17.62
N ARG A 135 18.65 -7.12 16.36
CA ARG A 135 19.60 -8.18 16.02
C ARG A 135 21.04 -7.68 15.96
N LEU A 136 21.28 -6.57 15.25
CA LEU A 136 22.63 -6.06 14.99
C LEU A 136 23.36 -5.62 16.27
N TRP A 137 22.63 -5.07 17.24
CA TRP A 137 23.18 -4.71 18.55
C TRP A 137 23.14 -5.85 19.58
N GLY A 138 22.72 -7.06 19.18
CA GLY A 138 22.74 -8.25 20.02
C GLY A 138 21.67 -8.31 21.12
N VAL A 139 20.67 -7.42 21.09
CA VAL A 139 19.58 -7.39 22.09
C VAL A 139 18.76 -8.68 22.06
N SER A 140 18.42 -9.16 20.86
CA SER A 140 17.66 -10.40 20.64
C SER A 140 16.30 -10.45 21.36
N ALA A 141 15.65 -9.30 21.58
CA ALA A 141 14.34 -9.26 22.18
C ALA A 141 13.29 -9.91 21.25
N PRO A 142 12.30 -10.64 21.79
CA PRO A 142 11.21 -11.17 20.99
C PRO A 142 10.33 -10.03 20.47
N THR A 143 9.68 -10.22 19.32
CA THR A 143 8.85 -9.19 18.66
C THR A 143 7.84 -8.55 19.60
N ARG A 144 7.19 -9.33 20.48
CA ARG A 144 6.22 -8.83 21.48
C ARG A 144 6.78 -7.70 22.35
N ASP A 145 8.07 -7.73 22.69
CA ASP A 145 8.72 -6.73 23.55
C ASP A 145 9.08 -5.46 22.76
N LEU A 146 9.03 -5.51 21.41
CA LEU A 146 9.18 -4.36 20.54
C LEU A 146 7.85 -3.62 20.27
N HIS A 147 6.69 -4.22 20.56
CA HIS A 147 5.38 -3.58 20.34
C HIS A 147 5.19 -2.25 21.09
N PRO A 148 5.59 -2.11 22.37
CA PRO A 148 5.49 -0.83 23.06
C PRO A 148 6.28 0.28 22.35
N LEU A 149 7.47 -0.04 21.83
CA LEU A 149 8.30 0.90 21.07
C LEU A 149 7.65 1.23 19.72
N ALA A 150 7.11 0.23 19.03
CA ALA A 150 6.36 0.43 17.78
C ALA A 150 5.16 1.36 17.99
N LYS A 151 4.33 1.12 19.02
CA LYS A 151 3.18 1.97 19.36
C LYS A 151 3.58 3.42 19.65
N ALA A 152 4.75 3.65 20.25
CA ALA A 152 5.27 4.99 20.52
C ALA A 152 5.74 5.73 19.25
N LEU A 153 6.11 5.01 18.19
CA LEU A 153 6.58 5.59 16.93
C LEU A 153 5.43 5.93 15.97
N GLY A 154 4.33 5.18 16.01
CA GLY A 154 3.14 5.46 15.21
C GLY A 154 2.11 4.32 15.23
N ALA A 155 0.86 4.64 14.88
CA ALA A 155 -0.25 3.70 14.92
C ALA A 155 -0.10 2.49 13.97
N ASP A 156 0.58 2.70 12.82
CA ASP A 156 0.80 1.67 11.80
C ASP A 156 2.10 0.88 11.99
N VAL A 157 3.00 1.30 12.90
CA VAL A 157 4.28 0.59 13.12
C VAL A 157 4.05 -0.82 13.69
N PRO A 158 3.09 -1.07 14.60
CA PRO A 158 2.79 -2.42 15.08
C PRO A 158 2.42 -3.42 13.98
N VAL A 159 1.62 -3.03 12.97
CA VAL A 159 1.24 -3.97 11.90
C VAL A 159 2.41 -4.26 10.98
N GLN A 160 3.29 -3.27 10.77
CA GLN A 160 4.53 -3.45 10.02
C GLN A 160 5.56 -4.29 10.76
N LEU A 161 5.55 -4.26 12.10
CA LEU A 161 6.38 -5.11 12.95
C LEU A 161 5.93 -6.58 12.88
N GLU A 162 4.62 -6.82 12.82
CA GLU A 162 4.03 -8.16 12.62
C GLU A 162 4.25 -8.69 11.19
N ALA A 163 4.28 -7.80 10.19
CA ALA A 163 4.53 -8.09 8.78
C ALA A 163 3.63 -9.21 8.20
N ARG A 164 2.37 -9.27 8.66
CA ARG A 164 1.35 -10.21 8.18
C ARG A 164 -0.04 -9.58 8.15
N PRO A 165 -0.98 -10.13 7.35
CA PRO A 165 -2.34 -9.63 7.34
C PRO A 165 -2.96 -9.72 8.74
N SER A 166 -3.63 -8.64 9.14
CA SER A 166 -4.06 -8.44 10.52
C SER A 166 -5.37 -7.66 10.58
N TRP A 167 -6.23 -8.04 11.50
CA TRP A 167 -7.39 -7.26 11.90
C TRP A 167 -6.97 -6.24 12.96
N GLY A 168 -7.17 -4.97 12.69
CA GLY A 168 -6.82 -3.87 13.58
C GLY A 168 -8.06 -3.22 14.19
N VAL A 169 -8.01 -2.97 15.50
CA VAL A 169 -9.00 -2.20 16.26
C VAL A 169 -8.33 -1.14 17.14
N GLY A 170 -9.10 -0.44 17.97
CA GLY A 170 -8.57 0.61 18.84
C GLY A 170 -8.19 1.83 18.01
N ILE A 171 -6.91 2.21 17.99
CA ILE A 171 -6.37 3.24 17.07
C ILE A 171 -5.69 2.62 15.83
N GLY A 172 -5.94 1.33 15.56
CA GLY A 172 -5.28 0.55 14.52
C GLY A 172 -4.07 -0.26 14.99
N SER A 173 -3.73 -0.19 16.29
CA SER A 173 -2.54 -0.82 16.87
C SER A 173 -2.81 -2.04 17.75
N ASP A 174 -4.08 -2.37 17.98
CA ASP A 174 -4.49 -3.59 18.65
C ASP A 174 -4.85 -4.61 17.58
N LEU A 175 -3.97 -5.60 17.39
CA LEU A 175 -3.95 -6.47 16.22
C LEU A 175 -4.27 -7.91 16.61
N SER A 176 -5.10 -8.56 15.79
CA SER A 176 -5.23 -10.01 15.74
C SER A 176 -4.88 -10.50 14.34
N PRO A 177 -4.26 -11.69 14.19
CA PRO A 177 -3.97 -12.25 12.87
C PRO A 177 -5.24 -12.40 12.05
N LEU A 178 -5.11 -12.24 10.73
CA LEU A 178 -6.21 -12.43 9.79
C LEU A 178 -5.73 -13.29 8.63
N ASP A 179 -6.44 -14.38 8.36
CA ASP A 179 -6.13 -15.25 7.22
C ASP A 179 -6.86 -14.74 5.98
N LEU A 180 -6.10 -14.25 5.00
CA LEU A 180 -6.61 -13.74 3.74
C LEU A 180 -6.06 -14.56 2.56
N PRO A 181 -6.85 -14.76 1.50
CA PRO A 181 -6.31 -15.30 0.26
C PRO A 181 -5.29 -14.34 -0.35
N SER A 182 -4.39 -14.84 -1.18
CA SER A 182 -3.46 -13.97 -1.91
C SER A 182 -4.20 -13.12 -2.92
N HIS A 183 -3.86 -11.83 -2.96
CA HIS A 183 -4.43 -10.86 -3.89
C HIS A 183 -3.34 -10.15 -4.66
N TRP A 184 -3.67 -9.77 -5.88
CA TRP A 184 -2.87 -8.87 -6.70
C TRP A 184 -3.42 -7.46 -6.63
N PHE A 185 -2.55 -6.50 -6.37
CA PHE A 185 -2.93 -5.09 -6.31
C PHE A 185 -2.30 -4.29 -7.43
N LEU A 186 -3.15 -3.58 -8.18
CA LEU A 186 -2.71 -2.45 -8.99
C LEU A 186 -2.91 -1.18 -8.18
N ILE A 187 -1.80 -0.49 -7.89
CA ILE A 187 -1.74 0.70 -7.05
C ILE A 187 -1.47 1.93 -7.89
N ILE A 188 -2.32 2.94 -7.75
CA ILE A 188 -2.21 4.20 -8.49
C ILE A 188 -1.96 5.36 -7.53
N PHE A 189 -0.92 6.13 -7.78
CA PHE A 189 -0.53 7.30 -6.99
C PHE A 189 -1.06 8.57 -7.65
N PRO A 190 -2.08 9.24 -7.07
CA PRO A 190 -2.48 10.55 -7.56
C PRO A 190 -1.39 11.58 -7.22
N SER A 191 -1.16 12.55 -8.10
CA SER A 191 -0.23 13.68 -7.87
C SER A 191 -0.76 14.72 -6.86
N THR A 192 -1.58 14.28 -5.90
CA THR A 192 -2.19 15.14 -4.88
C THR A 192 -1.84 14.61 -3.50
N VAL A 193 -1.30 15.49 -2.67
CA VAL A 193 -1.00 15.20 -1.27
C VAL A 193 -2.18 15.66 -0.41
N VAL A 194 -2.72 14.75 0.40
CA VAL A 194 -3.71 15.07 1.44
C VAL A 194 -3.17 14.52 2.75
N THR A 195 -3.03 15.39 3.74
CA THR A 195 -2.43 14.99 5.03
C THR A 195 -3.46 14.24 5.88
N THR A 196 -3.02 13.20 6.59
CA THR A 196 -3.86 12.42 7.51
C THR A 196 -4.60 13.31 8.50
N GLY A 197 -3.92 14.33 9.05
CA GLY A 197 -4.53 15.30 9.97
C GLY A 197 -5.69 16.07 9.37
N ALA A 198 -5.57 16.54 8.11
CA ALA A 198 -6.65 17.27 7.44
C ALA A 198 -7.90 16.40 7.26
N VAL A 199 -7.72 15.11 6.97
CA VAL A 199 -8.83 14.15 6.81
C VAL A 199 -9.55 13.92 8.13
N PHE A 200 -8.81 13.60 9.20
CA PHE A 200 -9.41 13.30 10.50
C PHE A 200 -10.06 14.51 11.19
N GLN A 201 -9.62 15.72 10.85
CA GLN A 201 -10.21 16.97 11.32
C GLN A 201 -11.41 17.44 10.49
N ASP A 202 -11.63 16.89 9.30
CA ASP A 202 -12.68 17.35 8.39
C ASP A 202 -14.09 17.07 8.95
N PRO A 203 -15.01 18.04 8.96
CA PRO A 203 -16.35 17.84 9.50
C PRO A 203 -17.17 16.78 8.74
N ARG A 204 -16.82 16.49 7.47
CA ARG A 204 -17.52 15.50 6.64
C ARG A 204 -17.18 14.05 7.01
N LEU A 205 -16.11 13.83 7.79
CA LEU A 205 -15.73 12.48 8.18
C LEU A 205 -16.81 11.84 9.06
N LYS A 206 -17.33 10.70 8.60
CA LYS A 206 -18.21 9.84 9.41
C LYS A 206 -17.39 9.23 10.55
N ARG A 207 -17.93 9.24 11.78
CA ARG A 207 -17.19 8.86 13.01
C ARG A 207 -17.99 7.94 13.93
N ASP A 208 -18.99 7.27 13.37
CA ASP A 208 -19.99 6.47 14.07
C ASP A 208 -20.31 5.17 13.29
N THR A 209 -19.36 4.70 12.48
CA THR A 209 -19.55 3.45 11.74
C THR A 209 -19.62 2.28 12.72
N VAL A 210 -20.72 1.52 12.65
CA VAL A 210 -20.92 0.33 13.46
C VAL A 210 -19.82 -0.69 13.13
N PRO A 211 -19.03 -1.15 14.12
CA PRO A 211 -18.01 -2.16 13.91
C PRO A 211 -18.63 -3.48 13.42
N ILE A 212 -17.88 -4.19 12.59
CA ILE A 212 -18.24 -5.53 12.14
C ILE A 212 -17.32 -6.58 12.80
N THR A 213 -17.70 -7.84 12.72
CA THR A 213 -16.87 -8.96 13.19
C THR A 213 -15.96 -9.48 12.07
N VAL A 214 -14.92 -10.23 12.44
CA VAL A 214 -14.04 -10.90 11.47
C VAL A 214 -14.84 -11.91 10.64
N GLU A 215 -15.77 -12.64 11.28
CA GLU A 215 -16.63 -13.63 10.64
C GLU A 215 -17.53 -12.98 9.59
N GLN A 216 -18.13 -11.83 9.90
CA GLN A 216 -18.93 -11.07 8.94
C GLN A 216 -18.08 -10.59 7.75
N TYR A 217 -16.87 -10.10 8.01
CA TYR A 217 -15.96 -9.67 6.95
C TYR A 217 -15.58 -10.83 6.02
N LEU A 218 -15.17 -11.97 6.59
CA LEU A 218 -14.81 -13.17 5.82
C LEU A 218 -16.01 -13.79 5.10
N ALA A 219 -17.24 -13.60 5.61
CA ALA A 219 -18.48 -13.98 4.93
C ALA A 219 -18.87 -13.03 3.77
N GLY A 220 -18.06 -12.02 3.47
CA GLY A 220 -18.27 -11.10 2.34
C GLY A 220 -19.17 -9.92 2.68
N MET A 221 -19.29 -9.54 3.95
CA MET A 221 -19.97 -8.29 4.32
C MET A 221 -19.32 -7.10 3.61
N GLU A 222 -20.15 -6.23 3.05
CA GLU A 222 -19.67 -5.05 2.37
C GLU A 222 -18.95 -4.11 3.34
N THR A 223 -17.76 -3.68 2.96
CA THR A 223 -16.92 -2.76 3.73
C THR A 223 -16.47 -1.61 2.84
N ARG A 224 -16.02 -0.52 3.47
CA ARG A 224 -15.56 0.69 2.78
C ARG A 224 -14.43 1.37 3.55
N ASN A 225 -13.85 2.40 2.95
CA ASN A 225 -12.97 3.32 3.64
C ASN A 225 -13.72 4.62 3.97
N ASP A 226 -14.00 4.87 5.25
CA ASP A 226 -14.72 6.05 5.71
C ASP A 226 -13.96 7.36 5.43
N LEU A 227 -12.64 7.30 5.18
CA LEU A 227 -11.84 8.46 4.82
C LEU A 227 -12.06 8.88 3.36
N GLU A 228 -12.51 7.97 2.49
CA GLU A 228 -12.56 8.17 1.05
C GLU A 228 -13.40 9.37 0.60
N PRO A 229 -14.64 9.57 1.08
CA PRO A 229 -15.45 10.72 0.66
C PRO A 229 -14.82 12.06 1.03
N VAL A 230 -14.18 12.13 2.20
CA VAL A 230 -13.50 13.34 2.68
C VAL A 230 -12.34 13.67 1.77
N VAL A 231 -11.56 12.66 1.42
CA VAL A 231 -10.36 12.93 0.64
C VAL A 231 -10.64 13.16 -0.82
N ALA A 232 -11.61 12.45 -1.39
CA ALA A 232 -12.19 12.82 -2.68
C ALA A 232 -12.54 14.31 -2.68
N ALA A 233 -13.15 14.80 -1.61
CA ALA A 233 -13.56 16.18 -1.51
C ALA A 233 -12.44 17.17 -1.17
N LEU A 234 -11.28 16.75 -0.67
CA LEU A 234 -10.09 17.59 -0.46
C LEU A 234 -9.16 17.60 -1.69
N ALA A 235 -9.09 16.49 -2.42
CA ALA A 235 -8.18 16.33 -3.54
C ALA A 235 -8.54 17.18 -4.76
N ASN A 236 -7.61 17.37 -5.71
CA ASN A 236 -7.78 18.33 -6.79
C ASN A 236 -9.01 18.08 -7.71
N ASN A 237 -9.39 19.08 -8.51
CA ASN A 237 -10.58 19.03 -9.39
C ASN A 237 -10.54 17.94 -10.49
N ARG A 238 -9.37 17.37 -10.80
CA ARG A 238 -9.27 16.24 -11.74
C ARG A 238 -9.65 14.94 -11.03
N LEU A 239 -9.13 14.71 -9.83
CA LEU A 239 -9.48 13.54 -9.01
C LEU A 239 -10.94 13.57 -8.58
N ARG A 240 -11.46 14.74 -8.18
CA ARG A 240 -12.89 14.97 -7.89
C ARG A 240 -13.82 14.61 -9.05
N ARG A 241 -13.44 14.98 -10.28
CA ARG A 241 -14.24 14.67 -11.49
C ARG A 241 -14.23 13.19 -11.82
N TRP A 242 -13.08 12.54 -11.66
CA TRP A 242 -12.94 11.11 -11.89
C TRP A 242 -13.79 10.29 -10.90
N HIS A 243 -13.75 10.63 -9.60
CA HIS A 243 -14.54 9.97 -8.55
C HIS A 243 -16.06 10.06 -8.79
N ARG A 244 -16.58 11.23 -9.19
CA ARG A 244 -18.02 11.41 -9.45
C ARG A 244 -18.56 10.61 -10.64
N GLY A 245 -17.71 10.21 -11.58
CA GLY A 245 -18.12 9.45 -12.77
C GLY A 245 -18.27 7.94 -12.56
N HIS A 246 -17.91 7.41 -11.38
CA HIS A 246 -17.74 5.97 -11.16
C HIS A 246 -18.43 5.46 -9.88
N GLN A 247 -19.61 6.01 -9.55
CA GLN A 247 -20.42 5.60 -8.39
C GLN A 247 -21.30 4.40 -8.77
N GLY A 248 -20.86 3.18 -8.45
CA GLY A 248 -21.68 1.98 -8.58
C GLY A 248 -20.94 0.77 -9.11
N GLU A 249 -21.11 -0.33 -8.37
CA GLU A 249 -20.80 -1.73 -8.71
C GLU A 249 -19.31 -2.15 -8.60
N HIS A 250 -19.07 -3.33 -8.01
CA HIS A 250 -18.40 -4.48 -8.67
C HIS A 250 -17.49 -5.36 -7.76
N ILE A 251 -17.59 -6.67 -8.03
CA ILE A 251 -16.72 -7.81 -7.69
C ILE A 251 -15.74 -8.10 -8.87
N SER A 252 -14.57 -8.72 -8.67
CA SER A 252 -13.66 -9.20 -9.75
C SER A 252 -14.20 -10.44 -10.51
N VAL A 253 -13.86 -10.59 -11.80
CA VAL A 253 -14.29 -11.72 -12.68
C VAL A 253 -13.50 -13.02 -12.41
N ASP A 254 -12.41 -12.96 -11.62
CA ASP A 254 -11.59 -14.13 -11.24
C ASP A 254 -11.43 -14.31 -9.72
N GLY A 255 -11.95 -13.37 -8.92
CA GLY A 255 -11.83 -13.35 -7.46
C GLY A 255 -10.45 -13.01 -6.86
N GLN A 256 -9.42 -12.64 -7.65
CA GLN A 256 -8.03 -12.55 -7.16
C GLN A 256 -7.28 -11.23 -7.43
N THR A 257 -7.83 -10.31 -8.22
CA THR A 257 -7.21 -8.99 -8.47
C THR A 257 -8.03 -7.85 -7.84
N VAL A 258 -7.40 -7.05 -6.98
CA VAL A 258 -8.03 -5.92 -6.26
C VAL A 258 -7.31 -4.62 -6.63
N LEU A 259 -8.02 -3.67 -7.24
CA LEU A 259 -7.45 -2.36 -7.51
C LEU A 259 -7.64 -1.42 -6.30
N ARG A 260 -6.56 -0.73 -5.92
CA ARG A 260 -6.54 0.26 -4.83
C ARG A 260 -5.73 1.49 -5.25
N PHE A 261 -6.07 2.67 -4.77
CA PHE A 261 -5.26 3.87 -4.99
C PHE A 261 -4.40 4.13 -3.77
N ALA A 262 -3.14 4.50 -3.97
CA ALA A 262 -2.24 4.88 -2.89
C ALA A 262 -2.37 6.37 -2.58
N ALA A 263 -3.46 6.64 -1.87
CA ALA A 263 -3.49 7.37 -0.62
C ALA A 263 -4.46 6.53 0.23
N ASP A 264 -4.43 6.55 1.57
CA ASP A 264 -5.26 5.70 2.46
C ASP A 264 -6.80 5.96 2.38
N ILE A 265 -7.34 6.20 1.20
CA ILE A 265 -8.14 7.39 0.93
C ILE A 265 -8.92 7.25 -0.41
N PHE A 266 -8.63 6.26 -1.27
CA PHE A 266 -9.39 6.02 -2.49
C PHE A 266 -9.48 4.51 -2.77
N THR A 267 -10.69 3.97 -2.88
CA THR A 267 -10.92 2.54 -3.06
C THR A 267 -11.99 2.19 -4.11
N GLN A 268 -12.61 3.13 -4.83
CA GLN A 268 -13.57 2.72 -5.88
C GLN A 268 -13.45 3.45 -7.22
N GLY A 269 -12.74 2.87 -8.20
CA GLY A 269 -13.06 3.26 -9.59
C GLY A 269 -12.24 2.77 -10.78
N LEU A 270 -11.29 1.85 -10.66
CA LEU A 270 -10.47 1.42 -11.82
C LEU A 270 -10.43 -0.11 -12.04
N ILE A 271 -11.36 -0.86 -11.43
CA ILE A 271 -11.59 -2.29 -11.68
C ILE A 271 -12.06 -2.56 -13.13
N LEU A 272 -12.70 -1.58 -13.78
CA LEU A 272 -13.24 -1.74 -15.14
C LEU A 272 -12.21 -1.56 -16.27
N LEU A 273 -11.15 -0.77 -16.07
CA LEU A 273 -10.10 -0.63 -17.10
C LEU A 273 -9.25 -1.91 -17.21
N ALA A 274 -8.95 -2.53 -16.06
CA ALA A 274 -8.27 -3.83 -16.01
C ALA A 274 -9.08 -4.92 -16.74
N ARG A 275 -10.42 -4.91 -16.64
CA ARG A 275 -11.32 -5.80 -17.39
C ARG A 275 -11.32 -5.58 -18.91
N SER A 276 -10.96 -4.38 -19.39
CA SER A 276 -10.86 -4.13 -20.83
C SER A 276 -9.53 -4.56 -21.44
N ILE A 277 -8.50 -4.75 -20.60
CA ILE A 277 -7.15 -5.15 -21.01
C ILE A 277 -6.98 -6.68 -20.95
N ILE A 278 -7.77 -7.36 -20.11
CA ILE A 278 -7.69 -8.81 -19.88
C ILE A 278 -9.00 -9.48 -20.31
N GLN A 279 -9.18 -9.68 -21.61
CA GLN A 279 -10.07 -10.73 -22.11
C GLN A 279 -9.24 -11.97 -22.45
N PRO A 280 -9.57 -13.17 -21.97
CA PRO A 280 -9.44 -14.34 -22.81
C PRO A 280 -10.61 -14.34 -23.81
N ALA A 281 -10.32 -14.59 -25.07
CA ALA A 281 -11.33 -14.72 -26.13
C ALA A 281 -12.47 -15.69 -25.71
N PRO A 282 -13.70 -15.49 -26.20
CA PRO A 282 -14.81 -16.37 -25.88
C PRO A 282 -14.64 -17.70 -26.63
N ILE A 283 -14.63 -18.82 -25.90
CA ILE A 283 -14.99 -20.12 -26.48
C ILE A 283 -16.49 -20.35 -26.19
N PRO A 284 -17.29 -20.63 -27.23
CA PRO A 284 -18.74 -20.79 -27.12
C PRO A 284 -19.12 -22.20 -26.63
N PHE A 285 -20.39 -22.33 -26.19
CA PHE A 285 -21.11 -23.55 -25.82
C PHE A 285 -20.94 -24.03 -24.36
N HIS A 286 -21.89 -23.68 -23.51
CA HIS A 286 -23.02 -24.57 -23.15
C HIS A 286 -23.85 -23.92 -22.05
N THR A 287 -24.91 -23.22 -22.44
CA THR A 287 -26.08 -23.06 -21.57
C THR A 287 -27.00 -24.25 -21.83
N PRO A 288 -27.50 -24.97 -20.82
CA PRO A 288 -28.79 -25.62 -20.96
C PRO A 288 -29.84 -24.51 -20.98
N LEU A 289 -30.51 -24.31 -22.12
CA LEU A 289 -31.66 -23.42 -22.21
C LEU A 289 -32.84 -24.00 -21.41
N PRO A 290 -33.67 -23.15 -20.77
CA PRO A 290 -34.96 -23.58 -20.23
C PRO A 290 -35.90 -24.04 -21.36
N PRO A 291 -36.86 -24.95 -21.06
CA PRO A 291 -37.51 -25.76 -22.08
C PRO A 291 -38.67 -25.05 -22.80
N TYR A 292 -38.51 -23.83 -23.30
CA TYR A 292 -39.58 -23.16 -24.07
C TYR A 292 -39.02 -22.17 -25.11
N ALA A 293 -38.46 -22.68 -26.20
CA ALA A 293 -38.24 -21.88 -27.42
C ALA A 293 -38.11 -22.77 -28.65
N ARG A 294 -39.18 -23.49 -28.99
CA ARG A 294 -39.37 -23.99 -30.36
C ARG A 294 -39.93 -22.86 -31.22
N SER A 295 -39.60 -22.93 -32.51
CA SER A 295 -40.08 -22.13 -33.65
C SER A 295 -39.49 -20.74 -33.85
N TYR A 296 -38.34 -20.69 -34.54
CA TYR A 296 -38.09 -19.69 -35.58
C TYR A 296 -37.15 -20.26 -36.64
N ARG A 297 -37.52 -20.18 -37.94
CA ARG A 297 -36.68 -20.55 -39.10
C ARG A 297 -36.33 -19.27 -39.86
N PRO A 298 -35.07 -19.05 -40.27
CA PRO A 298 -34.68 -17.86 -41.05
C PRO A 298 -34.84 -18.10 -42.56
N PRO A 299 -35.17 -17.08 -43.37
CA PRO A 299 -35.15 -17.18 -44.83
C PRO A 299 -33.74 -16.93 -45.42
N ARG A 300 -33.45 -17.52 -46.58
CA ARG A 300 -32.17 -17.48 -47.31
C ARG A 300 -32.10 -16.36 -48.38
N GLY A 301 -30.97 -15.64 -48.39
CA GLY A 301 -30.29 -15.00 -49.54
C GLY A 301 -30.92 -13.74 -50.18
N PRO A 302 -30.21 -12.97 -51.05
CA PRO A 302 -28.84 -13.13 -51.57
C PRO A 302 -27.93 -11.85 -51.52
N SER A 303 -26.61 -12.02 -51.69
CA SER A 303 -25.62 -10.97 -52.09
C SER A 303 -25.66 -10.77 -53.63
N PRO A 304 -24.96 -9.83 -54.33
CA PRO A 304 -23.76 -9.02 -53.98
C PRO A 304 -23.69 -7.56 -54.57
N GLY A 305 -22.60 -6.80 -54.32
CA GLY A 305 -22.25 -5.63 -55.18
C GLY A 305 -21.36 -4.49 -54.61
N THR A 306 -20.04 -4.60 -54.83
CA THR A 306 -19.03 -3.58 -55.27
C THR A 306 -19.07 -2.06 -54.93
N SER A 307 -17.86 -1.55 -54.58
CA SER A 307 -17.13 -0.40 -55.21
C SER A 307 -17.03 1.01 -54.54
N THR A 308 -15.78 1.32 -54.14
CA THR A 308 -14.90 2.51 -54.40
C THR A 308 -15.04 3.93 -53.77
N ARG A 309 -13.86 4.41 -53.31
CA ARG A 309 -13.20 5.77 -53.41
C ARG A 309 -13.40 6.90 -52.38
N SER A 310 -12.27 7.23 -51.71
CA SER A 310 -11.56 8.54 -51.52
C SER A 310 -12.38 9.82 -51.26
N ARG A 311 -12.10 10.69 -50.27
CA ARG A 311 -10.87 11.53 -50.13
C ARG A 311 -10.98 12.45 -48.89
N ARG A 312 -9.80 12.92 -48.45
CA ARG A 312 -9.45 14.21 -47.79
C ARG A 312 -9.29 14.32 -46.27
N SER A 313 -8.12 14.89 -45.97
CA SER A 313 -7.52 15.37 -44.73
C SER A 313 -8.26 16.53 -44.07
N SER A 314 -8.18 16.63 -42.74
CA SER A 314 -7.91 17.90 -42.07
C SER A 314 -7.27 17.68 -40.69
N ASN A 315 -6.53 18.69 -40.28
CA ASN A 315 -5.42 18.68 -39.34
C ASN A 315 -5.79 18.48 -37.86
N GLY A 316 -4.81 17.90 -37.14
CA GLY A 316 -4.25 18.54 -35.96
C GLY A 316 -5.10 18.56 -34.69
N ARG A 317 -4.89 17.56 -33.82
CA ARG A 317 -4.82 17.80 -32.38
C ARG A 317 -3.88 16.79 -31.73
N SER A 318 -2.85 17.36 -31.10
CA SER A 318 -1.84 16.72 -30.27
C SER A 318 -2.43 15.62 -29.39
N ARG A 319 -2.19 14.36 -29.76
CA ARG A 319 -2.23 13.24 -28.80
C ARG A 319 -0.96 13.33 -27.97
N ARG A 320 -0.98 14.14 -26.90
CA ARG A 320 -0.02 13.96 -25.82
C ARG A 320 -0.39 12.63 -25.16
N SER A 321 0.42 11.61 -25.42
CA SER A 321 0.34 10.31 -24.76
C SER A 321 0.41 10.54 -23.25
N CYS A 322 -0.68 10.23 -22.55
CA CYS A 322 -0.62 10.02 -21.11
C CYS A 322 0.11 8.68 -20.94
N ALA A 323 1.43 8.71 -20.80
CA ALA A 323 2.15 7.57 -20.26
C ALA A 323 1.71 7.46 -18.80
N GLN A 324 0.77 6.55 -18.53
CA GLN A 324 0.34 6.19 -17.19
C GLN A 324 1.27 5.08 -16.71
N ASP A 325 2.09 5.40 -15.71
CA ASP A 325 2.96 4.43 -15.03
C ASP A 325 2.11 3.45 -14.22
N ILE A 326 1.69 2.36 -14.87
CA ILE A 326 1.03 1.21 -14.27
C ILE A 326 2.12 0.22 -13.86
N ARG A 327 2.17 -0.18 -12.58
CA ARG A 327 3.09 -1.21 -12.08
C ARG A 327 2.32 -2.30 -11.33
N PHE A 328 2.76 -3.54 -11.51
CA PHE A 328 2.23 -4.74 -10.87
C PHE A 328 3.04 -5.05 -9.59
N ALA A 329 2.38 -5.49 -8.52
CA ALA A 329 3.05 -6.02 -7.33
C ALA A 329 2.50 -7.42 -7.02
N GLU A 330 3.38 -8.43 -6.99
CA GLU A 330 3.05 -9.84 -6.76
C GLU A 330 3.26 -10.23 -5.30
N THR A 331 2.34 -10.93 -4.65
CA THR A 331 2.56 -11.49 -3.31
C THR A 331 3.34 -12.81 -3.34
N ARG A 332 4.41 -12.92 -2.55
CA ARG A 332 4.70 -14.04 -1.63
C ARG A 332 5.88 -13.72 -0.69
N LEU A 333 5.62 -13.93 0.60
CA LEU A 333 6.40 -13.47 1.76
C LEU A 333 7.49 -14.47 2.22
N SER A 334 7.56 -15.66 1.63
CA SER A 334 8.41 -16.77 2.13
C SER A 334 9.92 -16.47 2.08
N ASP A 335 10.32 -15.43 1.36
CA ASP A 335 11.73 -15.16 1.04
C ASP A 335 12.27 -13.89 1.73
N LEU A 336 11.48 -13.24 2.61
CA LEU A 336 11.89 -11.99 3.29
C LEU A 336 13.06 -12.17 4.27
N ILE A 337 13.45 -13.41 4.55
CA ILE A 337 14.68 -13.74 5.26
C ILE A 337 15.40 -14.83 4.48
N ASN A 338 16.08 -14.46 3.39
CA ASN A 338 17.15 -15.30 2.87
C ASN A 338 18.27 -15.37 3.92
N LEU A 339 18.16 -16.34 4.82
CA LEU A 339 19.24 -16.81 5.68
C LEU A 339 20.12 -17.75 4.85
N PRO A 340 21.40 -17.43 4.56
CA PRO A 340 22.38 -18.50 4.56
C PRO A 340 22.41 -19.11 5.98
N LYS A 341 22.45 -20.44 6.03
CA LYS A 341 22.52 -21.25 7.26
C LYS A 341 23.70 -20.87 8.15
#